data_AF-A0A1F3IJ57-F1
#
_entry.id   AF-A0A1F3IJ57-F1
#
_cell.length_a   1.000
_cell.length_b   1.000
_cell.length_c   1.000
_cell.angle_alpha   90.00
_cell.angle_beta   90.00
_cell.angle_gamma   90.00
#
_symmetry.space_group_name_H-M   'P 1'
#
loop_
_entity.id
_entity.type
_entity.pdbx_description
1 polymer ?
#
loop_
_entity_poly.entity_id
_entity_poly.type
_entity_poly.pdbx_seq_one_letter_code
_entity_poly.pdbx_strand_id
1 'polypeptide(L)'
;MIFSSAYSQRPNDQRPQRIPDSTQIVKMTNNLAQELFLTDEQKAKITDLYLAHFKEVKKQLDEIERDKKRNREKMETYKSEFEEKIKSLLIDEQKVKFDNFQKTHRPQQRQEHREMN
;
A
#
# COMPACT_ATOMS: atom_id res chain seq x y z
N MET A 1 5.06 24.48 -44.74
CA MET A 1 5.91 24.52 -43.52
C MET A 1 5.08 23.99 -42.37
N ILE A 2 5.63 22.99 -41.67
CA ILE A 2 4.97 22.16 -40.66
C ILE A 2 4.94 22.95 -39.35
N PHE A 3 3.74 23.23 -38.81
CA PHE A 3 3.61 23.73 -37.45
C PHE A 3 3.48 22.55 -36.49
N SER A 4 4.57 22.31 -35.77
CA SER A 4 4.72 21.31 -34.70
C SER A 4 3.69 21.53 -33.60
N SER A 5 2.71 20.64 -33.48
CA SER A 5 1.84 20.57 -32.31
C SER A 5 2.62 19.95 -31.16
N ALA A 6 3.07 20.79 -30.23
CA ALA A 6 3.64 20.38 -28.96
C ALA A 6 2.61 19.53 -28.20
N TYR A 7 2.89 18.23 -28.04
CA TYR A 7 2.22 17.40 -27.06
C TYR A 7 2.55 17.95 -25.67
N SER A 8 1.65 18.76 -25.11
CA SER A 8 1.69 19.17 -23.73
C SER A 8 1.66 17.92 -22.84
N GLN A 9 2.77 17.62 -22.18
CA GLN A 9 2.82 16.63 -21.12
C GLN A 9 1.79 17.04 -20.05
N ARG A 10 0.75 16.21 -19.88
CA ARG A 10 -0.17 16.37 -18.74
C ARG A 10 0.68 16.18 -17.48
N PRO A 11 0.70 17.15 -16.54
CA PRO A 11 1.31 16.94 -15.24
C PRO A 11 0.64 15.72 -14.62
N ASN A 12 1.41 14.67 -14.41
CA ASN A 12 1.00 13.53 -13.62
C ASN A 12 0.73 14.10 -12.22
N ASP A 13 -0.55 14.33 -11.88
CA ASP A 13 -1.04 14.77 -10.58
C ASP A 13 -0.68 13.67 -9.55
N GLN A 14 0.59 13.56 -9.20
CA GLN A 14 1.09 12.81 -8.05
C GLN A 14 0.71 13.61 -6.80
N ARG A 15 -0.59 13.71 -6.55
CA ARG A 15 -1.07 14.06 -5.22
C ARG A 15 -0.46 13.03 -4.27
N PRO A 16 0.19 13.46 -3.18
CA PRO A 16 0.69 12.53 -2.17
C PRO A 16 -0.45 11.57 -1.81
N GLN A 17 -0.18 10.26 -1.87
CA GLN A 17 -1.19 9.26 -1.50
C GLN A 17 -1.66 9.59 -0.09
N ARG A 18 -2.92 10.02 0.03
CA ARG A 18 -3.52 10.33 1.32
C ARG A 18 -3.64 9.03 2.10
N ILE A 19 -3.27 9.07 3.37
CA ILE A 19 -3.44 7.94 4.28
C ILE A 19 -4.92 7.60 4.33
N PRO A 20 -5.30 6.32 4.16
CA PRO A 20 -6.68 5.90 4.23
C PRO A 20 -7.35 6.31 5.56
N ASP A 21 -8.59 6.79 5.49
CA ASP A 21 -9.42 6.98 6.68
C ASP A 21 -9.99 5.63 7.19
N SER A 22 -10.61 5.63 8.38
CA SER A 22 -11.18 4.42 8.96
C SER A 22 -12.23 3.74 8.08
N THR A 23 -13.01 4.50 7.32
CA THR A 23 -14.03 3.95 6.41
C THR A 23 -13.37 3.26 5.20
N GLN A 24 -12.31 3.86 4.67
CA GLN A 24 -11.49 3.28 3.61
C GLN A 24 -10.76 2.04 4.09
N ILE A 25 -10.25 2.04 5.33
CA ILE A 25 -9.62 0.88 5.96
C ILE A 25 -10.61 -0.29 6.05
N VAL A 26 -11.83 -0.04 6.54
CA VAL A 26 -12.88 -1.07 6.61
C VAL A 26 -13.21 -1.61 5.21
N LYS A 27 -13.28 -0.76 4.18
CA LYS A 27 -13.49 -1.21 2.80
C LYS A 27 -12.32 -2.07 2.29
N MET A 28 -11.08 -1.68 2.56
CA MET A 28 -9.90 -2.45 2.18
C MET A 28 -9.90 -3.83 2.84
N THR A 29 -10.18 -3.90 4.15
CA THR A 29 -10.26 -5.19 4.85
C THR A 29 -11.45 -6.02 4.42
N ASN A 30 -12.59 -5.41 4.05
CA ASN A 30 -13.72 -6.13 3.45
C ASN A 30 -13.32 -6.78 2.12
N ASN A 31 -12.66 -6.04 1.23
CA ASN A 31 -12.20 -6.59 -0.05
C ASN A 31 -11.19 -7.71 0.16
N LEU A 32 -10.25 -7.53 1.10
CA LEU A 32 -9.29 -8.57 1.46
C LEU A 32 -9.99 -9.82 2.03
N ALA A 33 -11.01 -9.62 2.87
CA ALA A 33 -11.80 -10.71 3.42
C ALA A 33 -12.54 -11.50 2.34
N GLN A 34 -13.05 -10.84 1.32
CA GLN A 34 -13.69 -11.49 0.18
C GLN A 34 -12.70 -12.26 -0.68
N GLU A 35 -11.54 -11.68 -1.00
CA GLU A 35 -10.51 -12.32 -1.83
C GLU A 35 -9.87 -13.55 -1.15
N LEU A 36 -9.60 -13.44 0.15
CA LEU A 36 -8.94 -14.50 0.92
C LEU A 36 -9.92 -15.44 1.60
N PHE A 37 -11.23 -15.19 1.50
CA PHE A 37 -12.26 -15.94 2.23
C PHE A 37 -11.96 -15.98 3.74
N LEU A 38 -11.71 -14.81 4.32
CA LEU A 38 -11.41 -14.67 5.75
C LEU A 38 -12.67 -14.93 6.60
N THR A 39 -12.49 -15.55 7.76
CA THR A 39 -13.57 -15.66 8.75
C THR A 39 -13.85 -14.29 9.39
N ASP A 40 -15.03 -14.13 10.01
CA ASP A 40 -15.39 -12.89 10.71
C ASP A 40 -14.38 -12.53 11.81
N GLU A 41 -13.83 -13.54 12.50
CA GLU A 41 -12.81 -13.35 13.53
C GLU A 41 -11.47 -12.89 12.93
N GLN A 42 -11.02 -13.52 11.84
CA GLN A 42 -9.79 -13.11 11.13
C GLN A 42 -9.93 -11.69 10.58
N LYS A 43 -11.08 -11.38 9.99
CA LYS A 43 -11.41 -10.06 9.45
C LYS A 43 -11.38 -8.98 10.52
N ALA A 44 -11.97 -9.22 11.69
CA ALA A 44 -11.95 -8.27 12.81
C ALA A 44 -10.51 -7.98 13.26
N LYS A 45 -9.71 -9.03 13.50
CA LYS A 45 -8.30 -8.90 13.89
C LYS A 45 -7.47 -8.16 12.84
N ILE A 46 -7.68 -8.46 11.56
CA ILE A 46 -6.97 -7.78 10.47
C ILE A 46 -7.41 -6.32 10.35
N THR A 47 -8.69 -6.01 10.56
CA THR A 47 -9.19 -4.61 10.55
C THR A 47 -8.49 -3.79 11.64
N ASP A 48 -8.39 -4.34 12.85
CA ASP A 48 -7.68 -3.70 13.96
C ASP A 48 -6.19 -3.49 13.66
N LEU A 49 -5.53 -4.47 13.03
CA LEU A 49 -4.15 -4.33 12.58
C LEU A 49 -4.00 -3.20 11.55
N TYR A 50 -4.91 -3.09 10.57
CA TYR A 50 -4.87 -2.02 9.58
C TYR A 50 -5.08 -0.64 10.22
N LEU A 51 -6.03 -0.52 11.15
CA LEU A 51 -6.28 0.72 11.90
C LEU A 51 -5.04 1.14 12.70
N ALA A 52 -4.41 0.20 13.41
CA ALA A 52 -3.19 0.45 14.17
C ALA A 52 -2.01 0.85 13.25
N HIS A 53 -1.82 0.11 12.15
CA HIS A 53 -0.75 0.38 11.18
C HIS A 53 -0.89 1.79 10.58
N PHE A 54 -2.05 2.16 10.06
CA PHE A 54 -2.24 3.47 9.45
C PHE A 54 -2.21 4.62 10.47
N LYS A 55 -2.57 4.38 11.73
CA LYS A 55 -2.40 5.36 12.80
C LYS A 55 -0.91 5.68 13.05
N GLU A 56 -0.06 4.65 13.11
CA GLU A 56 1.39 4.85 13.26
C GLU A 56 2.02 5.45 12.02
N VAL A 57 1.63 5.00 10.83
CA VAL A 57 2.08 5.60 9.56
C VAL A 57 1.72 7.09 9.48
N LYS A 58 0.53 7.48 9.95
CA LYS A 58 0.13 8.89 10.04
C LYS A 58 1.02 9.70 10.96
N LYS A 59 1.25 9.20 12.17
CA LYS A 59 2.14 9.85 13.13
C LYS A 59 3.55 10.01 12.57
N GLN A 60 4.06 8.97 11.91
CA GLN A 60 5.38 9.03 11.29
C GLN A 60 5.40 10.00 10.11
N LEU A 61 4.37 10.05 9.26
CA LEU A 61 4.25 10.98 8.13
C LEU A 61 4.32 12.43 8.55
N ASP A 62 3.70 12.79 9.67
CA ASP A 62 3.80 14.13 10.26
C ASP A 62 5.26 14.45 10.72
N GLU A 63 6.07 13.44 11.04
CA GLU A 63 7.48 13.57 11.39
C GLU A 63 8.41 13.59 10.14
N ILE A 64 7.90 13.34 8.91
CA ILE A 64 8.74 13.11 7.72
C ILE A 64 9.40 14.35 7.13
N GLU A 65 8.95 15.55 7.48
CA GLU A 65 9.44 16.79 6.86
C GLU A 65 10.98 17.00 6.99
N ARG A 66 11.66 16.29 7.88
CA ARG A 66 13.09 16.51 8.17
C ARG A 66 14.08 15.54 7.50
N ASP A 67 13.70 14.29 7.17
CA ASP A 67 14.68 13.30 6.69
C ASP A 67 14.08 12.15 5.85
N LYS A 68 13.91 12.40 4.54
CA LYS A 68 13.19 11.51 3.61
C LYS A 68 13.78 10.09 3.49
N LYS A 69 15.11 9.93 3.57
CA LYS A 69 15.75 8.62 3.37
C LYS A 69 15.55 7.70 4.58
N ARG A 70 15.82 8.21 5.78
CA ARG A 70 15.62 7.49 7.04
C ARG A 70 14.16 7.06 7.21
N ASN A 71 13.23 7.87 6.74
CA ASN A 71 11.81 7.56 6.83
C ASN A 71 11.36 6.49 5.84
N ARG A 72 12.05 6.35 4.70
CA ARG A 72 11.76 5.24 3.78
C ARG A 72 12.08 3.88 4.41
N GLU A 73 13.24 3.75 5.03
CA GLU A 73 13.64 2.50 5.71
C GLU A 73 12.67 2.16 6.84
N LYS A 74 12.32 3.14 7.68
CA LYS A 74 11.30 2.96 8.73
C LYS A 74 9.95 2.50 8.17
N MET A 75 9.49 3.10 7.08
CA MET A 75 8.21 2.74 6.44
C MET A 75 8.23 1.31 5.88
N GLU A 76 9.34 0.88 5.28
CA GLU A 76 9.50 -0.51 4.84
C GLU A 76 9.48 -1.46 6.04
N THR A 77 10.15 -1.14 7.15
CA THR A 77 10.10 -1.95 8.38
C THR A 77 8.67 -2.06 8.92
N TYR A 78 7.96 -0.93 9.10
CA TYR A 78 6.56 -0.94 9.56
C TYR A 78 5.64 -1.75 8.65
N LYS A 79 5.89 -1.70 7.35
CA LYS A 79 5.15 -2.47 6.37
C LYS A 79 5.45 -3.97 6.52
N SER A 80 6.72 -4.37 6.59
CA SER A 80 7.10 -5.78 6.76
C SER A 80 6.56 -6.37 8.07
N GLU A 81 6.68 -5.67 9.20
CA GLU A 81 6.12 -6.12 10.48
C GLU A 81 4.60 -6.29 10.42
N PHE A 82 3.92 -5.38 9.71
CA PHE A 82 2.48 -5.46 9.50
C PHE A 82 2.09 -6.66 8.63
N GLU A 83 2.82 -6.92 7.56
CA GLU A 83 2.62 -8.07 6.68
C GLU A 83 2.81 -9.39 7.44
N GLU A 84 3.83 -9.49 8.28
CA GLU A 84 4.06 -10.67 9.13
C GLU A 84 2.92 -10.90 10.13
N LYS A 85 2.41 -9.83 10.75
CA LYS A 85 1.25 -9.90 11.66
C LYS A 85 -0.02 -10.34 10.95
N ILE A 86 -0.23 -9.94 9.69
CA ILE A 86 -1.36 -10.46 8.92
C ILE A 86 -1.13 -11.94 8.62
N LYS A 87 0.05 -12.32 8.10
CA LYS A 87 0.35 -13.71 7.71
C LYS A 87 0.23 -14.69 8.88
N SER A 88 0.53 -14.27 10.12
CA SER A 88 0.36 -15.12 11.30
C SER A 88 -1.11 -15.40 11.66
N LEU A 89 -2.04 -14.59 11.17
CA LEU A 89 -3.50 -14.79 11.33
C LEU A 89 -4.12 -15.61 10.19
N LEU A 90 -3.36 -15.87 9.12
CA LEU A 90 -3.81 -16.57 7.93
C LEU A 90 -3.34 -18.04 7.94
N ILE A 91 -4.13 -18.93 7.35
CA ILE A 91 -3.69 -20.28 7.02
C ILE A 91 -2.85 -20.29 5.74
N ASP A 92 -2.16 -21.39 5.45
CA ASP A 92 -1.21 -21.45 4.33
C ASP A 92 -1.85 -21.15 2.97
N GLU A 93 -3.06 -21.63 2.70
CA GLU A 93 -3.80 -21.29 1.48
C GLU A 93 -4.12 -19.79 1.37
N GLN A 94 -4.46 -19.15 2.49
CA GLN A 94 -4.77 -17.72 2.55
C GLN A 94 -3.50 -16.87 2.41
N LYS A 95 -2.35 -17.33 2.91
CA LYS A 95 -1.05 -16.65 2.74
C LYS A 95 -0.65 -16.55 1.27
N VAL A 96 -0.86 -17.62 0.49
CA VAL A 96 -0.57 -17.62 -0.95
C VAL A 96 -1.45 -16.61 -1.68
N LYS A 97 -2.75 -16.55 -1.35
CA LYS A 97 -3.67 -15.54 -1.89
C LYS A 97 -3.29 -14.13 -1.49
N PHE A 98 -2.87 -13.94 -0.23
CA PHE A 98 -2.38 -12.66 0.27
C PHE A 98 -1.16 -12.18 -0.54
N ASP A 99 -0.17 -13.04 -0.75
CA ASP A 99 1.04 -12.69 -1.50
C ASP A 99 0.72 -12.30 -2.95
N ASN A 100 -0.24 -13.00 -3.58
CA ASN A 100 -0.70 -12.65 -4.93
C ASN A 100 -1.46 -11.32 -4.94
N PHE A 101 -2.35 -11.10 -3.98
CA PHE A 101 -3.07 -9.85 -3.80
C PHE A 101 -2.11 -8.67 -3.62
N GLN A 102 -1.04 -8.84 -2.83
CA GLN A 102 -0.04 -7.81 -2.65
C GLN A 102 0.74 -7.51 -3.92
N LYS A 103 1.10 -8.52 -4.71
CA LYS A 103 1.83 -8.33 -5.97
C LYS A 103 0.99 -7.56 -6.99
N THR A 104 -0.30 -7.82 -7.08
CA THR A 104 -1.21 -7.13 -8.02
C THR A 104 -1.54 -5.71 -7.58
N HIS A 105 -1.59 -5.45 -6.27
CA HIS A 105 -1.93 -4.14 -5.72
C HIS A 105 -0.70 -3.29 -5.34
N ARG A 106 0.52 -3.80 -5.50
CA ARG A 106 1.73 -2.99 -5.35
C ARG A 106 1.74 -1.99 -6.51
N PRO A 107 1.83 -0.68 -6.24
CA PRO A 107 1.96 0.29 -7.31
C PRO A 107 3.17 -0.11 -8.15
N GLN A 108 2.94 -0.26 -9.46
CA GLN A 108 3.87 -0.75 -10.46
C GLN A 108 5.02 0.25 -10.64
N GLN A 109 5.83 0.44 -9.60
CA GLN A 109 7.03 1.26 -9.65
C GLN A 109 8.17 0.39 -10.15
N ARG A 110 8.65 0.71 -11.37
CA ARG A 110 9.86 0.21 -12.05
C ARG A 110 9.71 -1.06 -12.90
N GLN A 111 9.04 -0.93 -14.05
CA GLN A 111 9.47 -1.69 -15.24
C GLN A 111 9.69 -0.82 -16.50
N GLU A 112 9.25 0.45 -16.55
CA GLU A 112 9.42 1.30 -17.75
C GLU A 112 10.70 2.17 -17.82
N HIS A 113 11.66 2.04 -16.91
CA HIS A 113 12.89 2.89 -16.91
C HIS A 113 14.19 2.10 -17.12
N ARG A 114 14.17 1.02 -17.92
CA ARG A 114 15.38 0.26 -18.26
C ARG A 114 15.60 -0.07 -19.75
N GLU A 115 14.79 0.45 -20.67
CA GLU A 115 14.95 0.21 -22.11
C GLU A 115 15.17 1.49 -22.94
N MET A 116 15.77 2.53 -22.36
CA MET A 116 16.31 3.66 -23.13
C MET A 116 17.65 4.07 -22.56
N ASN A 117 18.70 3.32 -22.92
CA ASN A 117 20.08 3.80 -23.00
C ASN A 117 20.88 2.88 -23.92
#